data_AF-S9PEB3-F1
#
_entry.id   AF-S9PEB3-F1
#
_cell.length_a   1.000
_cell.length_b   1.000
_cell.length_c   1.000
_cell.angle_alpha   90.00
_cell.angle_beta   90.00
_cell.angle_gamma   90.00
#
_symmetry.space_group_name_H-M   'P 1'
#
loop_
_entity.id
_entity.type
_entity.pdbx_description
1 polymer ?
#
loop_
_entity_poly.entity_id
_entity_poly.type
_entity_poly.pdbx_seq_one_letter_code
_entity_poly.pdbx_strand_id
1 'polypeptide(L)'
;MNAHRHGTPRTGGRHLALMGLAASLAACGGTGEDFAEAAGELGQELAACSYSITTNTYDGPDYWGTIIFKNTGTSAMTSPRIAFTVPSGVTCDHDEAGWTHTQSGTTCTYSRTSGLTVGVNASYTFYYSTTSSTSFTAGNVQISDPSCGGTGTDGGTGTDGGTGSDGGTGTDGGTGSDGGTGVTANQKKVAEAITSIWENDTPALDYAYSENIGDGRGYTSGRAGFCTGTGDAIQVVQCYQALRSASNGNLLAKYMPGLTTINNRFLSTGESQASTSELDVIGNWRSDWGASYNNTTTRADFKSCQDQVSERLYFTPAMNEAKKWGLTTALSKAAFYDAYINHGTLGEFIRAANNALGNTSQTAPAIGRNGITESAFLQKFLEKRRDVLYNDSTWREAVDRVALYEKLRRQGNWDLSSAVRNDVRARDCWGTTYPASGYTVRQINPDGTWSTPGSYTYSCN
;
A
#
# COMPACT_ATOMS: atom_id res chain seq x y z
N MET A 1 24.78 -57.22 10.88
CA MET A 1 25.20 -56.37 12.02
C MET A 1 26.10 -55.28 11.44
N ASN A 2 25.52 -54.16 11.04
CA ASN A 2 25.26 -52.94 11.83
C ASN A 2 26.50 -52.07 12.05
N ALA A 3 26.49 -50.87 11.44
CA ALA A 3 26.66 -49.54 12.06
C ALA A 3 27.19 -48.55 11.00
N HIS A 4 26.33 -48.00 10.14
CA HIS A 4 25.70 -46.67 10.29
C HIS A 4 26.65 -45.51 10.63
N ARG A 5 27.05 -44.78 9.56
CA ARG A 5 27.46 -43.36 9.62
C ARG A 5 26.21 -42.51 9.80
N HIS A 6 26.11 -41.79 10.91
CA HIS A 6 25.13 -40.73 11.09
C HIS A 6 25.61 -39.46 10.37
N GLY A 7 24.90 -39.07 9.32
CA GLY A 7 24.91 -37.70 8.83
C GLY A 7 24.13 -36.83 9.79
N THR A 8 24.75 -35.75 10.25
CA THR A 8 24.12 -34.68 11.01
C THR A 8 23.28 -33.84 10.04
N PRO A 9 21.95 -33.71 10.23
CA PRO A 9 21.17 -32.72 9.50
C PRO A 9 21.61 -31.33 10.00
N ARG A 10 22.12 -30.49 9.09
CA ARG A 10 22.23 -29.05 9.35
C ARG A 10 20.81 -28.48 9.41
N THR A 11 20.23 -28.45 10.60
CA THR A 11 19.13 -27.54 10.94
C THR A 11 19.69 -26.13 11.01
N GLY A 12 19.93 -25.54 9.83
CA GLY A 12 20.18 -24.10 9.73
C GLY A 12 18.85 -23.40 9.88
N GLY A 13 18.52 -22.97 11.10
CA GLY A 13 17.52 -21.93 11.31
C GLY A 13 18.00 -20.69 10.56
N ARG A 14 17.45 -20.45 9.38
CA ARG A 14 17.68 -19.22 8.63
C ARG A 14 16.92 -18.14 9.39
N HIS A 15 17.67 -17.29 10.10
CA HIS A 15 17.10 -16.12 10.77
C HIS A 15 16.44 -15.23 9.70
N LEU A 16 15.10 -15.23 9.68
CA LEU A 16 14.32 -14.23 8.96
C LEU A 16 14.61 -12.88 9.61
N ALA A 17 15.47 -12.09 9.00
CA ALA A 17 15.62 -10.69 9.38
C ALA A 17 14.60 -9.86 8.60
N LEU A 18 13.31 -9.89 8.96
CA LEU A 18 12.38 -8.86 8.46
C LEU A 18 12.75 -7.53 9.12
N MET A 19 13.66 -6.77 8.52
CA MET A 19 13.80 -5.36 8.87
C MET A 19 12.86 -4.51 8.02
N GLY A 20 11.56 -4.56 8.35
CA GLY A 20 10.65 -3.51 7.94
C GLY A 20 11.07 -2.22 8.66
N LEU A 21 11.62 -1.25 7.95
CA LEU A 21 11.70 0.11 8.47
C LEU A 21 10.26 0.59 8.67
N ALA A 22 9.87 0.82 9.92
CA ALA A 22 8.62 1.47 10.24
C ALA A 22 8.61 2.85 9.54
N ALA A 23 7.62 3.08 8.69
CA ALA A 23 7.36 4.41 8.16
C ALA A 23 7.01 5.32 9.35
N SER A 24 7.97 6.12 9.80
CA SER A 24 7.77 7.13 10.84
C SER A 24 6.84 8.20 10.29
N LEU A 25 5.55 8.14 10.66
CA LEU A 25 4.65 9.29 10.49
C LEU A 25 5.00 10.34 11.54
N ALA A 26 5.71 11.39 11.12
CA ALA A 26 5.80 12.63 11.87
C ALA A 26 4.46 13.38 11.73
N ALA A 27 3.62 13.34 12.77
CA ALA A 27 2.50 14.26 12.93
C ALA A 27 2.94 15.40 13.85
N CYS A 28 3.00 16.62 13.32
CA CYS A 28 3.28 17.83 14.09
C CYS A 28 2.20 18.05 15.16
N GLY A 29 2.66 18.28 16.40
CA GLY A 29 1.80 18.57 17.55
C GLY A 29 1.19 19.96 17.51
N GLY A 30 -0.07 20.03 17.96
CA GLY A 30 -0.75 21.25 18.39
C GLY A 30 -1.22 21.05 19.83
N THR A 31 -0.81 21.96 20.70
CA THR A 31 -1.03 22.00 22.15
C THR A 31 -2.52 22.05 22.51
N GLY A 32 -2.90 21.32 23.56
CA GLY A 32 -4.24 21.37 24.13
C GLY A 32 -4.50 22.63 24.94
N GLU A 33 -5.77 23.03 25.00
CA GLU A 33 -6.40 23.78 26.08
C GLU A 33 -7.86 23.30 26.21
N ASP A 34 -8.28 23.07 27.45
CA ASP A 34 -9.60 22.63 27.89
C ASP A 34 -10.72 23.57 27.43
N PHE A 35 -11.86 23.03 26.97
CA PHE A 35 -13.19 23.54 27.35
C PHE A 35 -14.22 22.41 27.30
N ALA A 36 -14.78 22.10 28.47
CA ALA A 36 -15.98 21.28 28.61
C ALA A 36 -17.25 22.13 28.36
N GLU A 37 -18.24 21.46 27.76
CA GLU A 37 -19.69 21.74 27.82
C GLU A 37 -20.27 22.82 26.89
N ALA A 38 -20.98 22.36 25.85
CA ALA A 38 -22.33 22.80 25.50
C ALA A 38 -22.95 21.83 24.47
N ALA A 39 -23.77 20.90 24.93
CA ALA A 39 -24.70 20.16 24.08
C ALA A 39 -25.82 21.12 23.64
N GLY A 40 -25.76 21.55 22.39
CA GLY A 40 -26.83 22.26 21.70
C GLY A 40 -27.04 21.61 20.34
N GLU A 41 -28.09 20.80 20.22
CA GLU A 41 -28.59 20.31 18.94
C GLU A 41 -29.02 21.50 18.08
N LEU A 42 -28.20 21.82 17.07
CA LEU A 42 -28.63 22.51 15.87
C LEU A 42 -28.30 21.58 14.70
N GLY A 43 -29.32 20.86 14.23
CA GLY A 43 -29.23 20.09 12.99
C GLY A 43 -28.98 21.03 11.81
N GLN A 44 -27.71 21.25 11.49
CA GLN A 44 -27.31 21.84 10.23
C GLN A 44 -27.59 20.80 9.16
N GLU A 45 -28.55 21.06 8.27
CA GLU A 45 -28.72 20.24 7.07
C GLU A 45 -27.39 20.23 6.31
N LEU A 46 -26.71 19.08 6.33
CA LEU A 46 -25.48 18.89 5.59
C LEU A 46 -25.78 19.08 4.10
N ALA A 47 -25.13 20.06 3.47
CA ALA A 47 -25.25 20.26 2.03
C ALA A 47 -24.98 18.94 1.29
N ALA A 48 -25.73 18.70 0.20
CA ALA A 48 -25.65 17.46 -0.60
C ALA A 48 -24.20 17.07 -0.92
N CYS A 49 -23.36 18.07 -1.21
CA CYS A 49 -21.93 17.91 -1.35
C CYS A 49 -21.21 18.92 -0.46
N SER A 50 -20.82 18.45 0.72
CA SER A 50 -19.83 19.11 1.57
C SER A 50 -18.55 18.29 1.56
N TYR A 51 -17.43 18.91 1.89
CA TYR A 51 -16.14 18.23 1.94
C TYR A 51 -15.24 18.80 3.03
N SER A 52 -14.26 18.00 3.43
CA SER A 52 -13.11 18.45 4.21
C SER A 52 -11.82 18.09 3.48
N ILE A 53 -10.84 18.99 3.51
CA ILE A 53 -9.49 18.71 2.99
C ILE A 53 -8.69 18.07 4.12
N THR A 54 -8.30 16.81 3.91
CA THR A 54 -7.52 16.03 4.89
C THR A 54 -6.03 16.02 4.55
N THR A 55 -5.65 16.40 3.34
CA THR A 55 -4.24 16.55 2.93
C THR A 55 -4.13 17.62 1.86
N ASN A 56 -3.10 18.46 1.95
CA ASN A 56 -2.75 19.48 0.96
C ASN A 56 -1.24 19.74 1.02
N THR A 57 -0.50 19.07 0.14
CA THR A 57 0.96 19.11 0.12
C THR A 57 1.46 19.26 -1.31
N TYR A 58 2.58 19.97 -1.48
CA TYR A 58 3.35 19.98 -2.73
C TYR A 58 4.82 19.76 -2.41
N ASP A 59 5.38 18.67 -2.92
CA ASP A 59 6.80 18.31 -2.83
C ASP A 59 7.54 18.86 -4.05
N GLY A 60 8.14 20.05 -3.87
CA GLY A 60 8.85 20.75 -4.94
C GLY A 60 9.98 19.95 -5.58
N PRO A 61 10.87 19.29 -4.80
CA PRO A 61 11.89 18.39 -5.34
C PRO A 61 11.39 17.31 -6.29
N ASP A 62 10.16 16.83 -6.12
CA ASP A 62 9.54 15.80 -6.98
C ASP A 62 8.49 16.38 -7.95
N TYR A 63 8.29 17.71 -7.90
CA TYR A 63 7.27 18.47 -8.63
C TYR A 63 5.84 17.95 -8.40
N TRP A 64 5.57 17.33 -7.25
CA TRP A 64 4.36 16.52 -7.05
C TRP A 64 3.47 17.04 -5.93
N GLY A 65 2.20 17.25 -6.26
CA GLY A 65 1.15 17.73 -5.37
C GLY A 65 0.14 16.65 -5.02
N THR A 66 -0.35 16.68 -3.78
CA THR A 66 -1.41 15.79 -3.29
C THR A 66 -2.46 16.59 -2.53
N ILE A 67 -3.72 16.46 -2.96
CA ILE A 67 -4.89 16.94 -2.25
C ILE A 67 -5.78 15.73 -1.95
N ILE A 68 -6.04 15.48 -0.67
CA ILE A 68 -7.05 14.48 -0.25
C ILE A 68 -8.25 15.24 0.28
N PHE A 69 -9.42 14.97 -0.28
CA PHE A 69 -10.68 15.46 0.26
C PHE A 69 -11.57 14.29 0.68
N LYS A 70 -12.28 14.45 1.79
CA LYS A 70 -13.35 13.55 2.23
C LYS A 70 -14.69 14.14 1.83
N ASN A 71 -15.54 13.34 1.18
CA ASN A 71 -16.92 13.71 0.96
C ASN A 71 -17.68 13.60 2.29
N THR A 72 -18.02 14.74 2.88
CA THR A 72 -18.80 14.83 4.12
C THR A 72 -20.27 15.17 3.85
N GLY A 73 -20.66 15.25 2.57
CA GLY A 73 -22.02 15.51 2.13
C GLY A 73 -22.95 14.32 2.35
N THR A 74 -24.23 14.55 2.09
CA THR A 74 -25.28 13.52 2.19
C THR A 74 -25.41 12.67 0.92
N SER A 75 -24.75 13.06 -0.17
CA SER A 75 -24.78 12.38 -1.48
C SER A 75 -23.39 12.05 -2.00
N ALA A 76 -23.29 11.03 -2.85
CA ALA A 76 -22.05 10.75 -3.57
C ALA A 76 -21.74 11.85 -4.60
N MET A 77 -20.46 12.21 -4.72
CA MET A 77 -19.97 13.03 -5.83
C MET A 77 -19.74 12.13 -7.03
N THR A 78 -20.14 12.56 -8.23
CA THR A 78 -20.06 11.76 -9.48
C THR A 78 -19.22 12.42 -10.58
N SER A 79 -18.96 13.72 -10.46
CA SER A 79 -18.15 14.51 -11.39
C SER A 79 -17.49 15.71 -10.68
N PRO A 80 -16.63 15.47 -9.67
CA PRO A 80 -16.04 16.56 -8.90
C PRO A 80 -15.11 17.43 -9.78
N ARG A 81 -15.11 18.72 -9.50
CA ARG A 81 -14.18 19.73 -10.01
C ARG A 81 -13.33 20.24 -8.85
N ILE A 82 -12.04 20.40 -9.10
CA ILE A 82 -11.06 20.81 -8.09
C ILE A 82 -10.40 22.09 -8.57
N ALA A 83 -10.55 23.17 -7.81
CA ALA A 83 -9.88 24.43 -8.07
C ALA A 83 -8.96 24.80 -6.92
N PHE A 84 -7.79 25.35 -7.20
CA PHE A 84 -6.86 25.82 -6.18
C PHE A 84 -5.89 26.86 -6.77
N THR A 85 -5.26 27.65 -5.90
CA THR A 85 -4.27 28.65 -6.30
C THR A 85 -2.85 28.15 -6.08
N VAL A 86 -2.00 28.34 -7.08
CA VAL A 86 -0.53 28.12 -7.02
C VAL A 86 0.21 29.47 -6.87
N PRO A 87 1.50 29.47 -6.48
CA PRO A 87 2.29 30.71 -6.40
C PRO A 87 2.35 31.46 -7.74
N SER A 88 2.60 32.77 -7.70
CA SER A 88 2.73 33.57 -8.93
C SER A 88 3.87 33.06 -9.81
N GLY A 89 3.61 32.94 -11.12
CA GLY A 89 4.57 32.39 -12.10
C GLY A 89 4.65 30.87 -12.15
N VAL A 90 3.93 30.15 -11.28
CA VAL A 90 3.84 28.68 -11.30
C VAL A 90 2.70 28.24 -12.23
N THR A 91 2.94 27.20 -13.02
CA THR A 91 1.96 26.64 -13.95
C THR A 91 1.66 25.20 -13.57
N CYS A 92 0.39 24.84 -13.50
CA CYS A 92 -0.03 23.43 -13.44
C CYS A 92 0.26 22.75 -14.78
N ASP A 93 0.87 21.57 -14.76
CA ASP A 93 1.47 20.98 -15.97
C ASP A 93 1.24 19.47 -16.14
N HIS A 94 0.34 18.88 -15.35
CA HIS A 94 -0.01 17.47 -15.44
C HIS A 94 -1.52 17.24 -15.34
N ASP A 95 -2.05 16.45 -16.26
CA ASP A 95 -3.40 15.90 -16.20
C ASP A 95 -3.33 14.43 -15.81
N GLU A 96 -3.87 14.08 -14.64
CA GLU A 96 -4.11 12.68 -14.29
C GLU A 96 -5.10 12.04 -15.27
N ALA A 97 -5.05 10.70 -15.40
CA ALA A 97 -6.03 9.97 -16.18
C ALA A 97 -7.47 10.30 -15.76
N GLY A 98 -8.30 10.73 -16.73
CA GLY A 98 -9.68 11.13 -16.50
C GLY A 98 -9.86 12.57 -15.99
N TRP A 99 -8.79 13.37 -15.98
CA TRP A 99 -8.82 14.81 -15.67
C TRP A 99 -8.33 15.63 -16.85
N THR A 100 -8.72 16.90 -16.86
CA THR A 100 -8.11 17.95 -17.67
C THR A 100 -8.11 19.24 -16.86
N HIS A 101 -7.13 20.12 -17.07
CA HIS A 101 -7.07 21.40 -16.39
C HIS A 101 -7.05 22.61 -17.31
N THR A 102 -7.46 23.72 -16.72
CA THR A 102 -7.22 25.07 -17.24
C THR A 102 -6.58 25.90 -16.13
N GLN A 103 -5.85 26.94 -16.50
CA GLN A 103 -5.29 27.88 -15.53
C GLN A 103 -5.62 29.31 -15.93
N SER A 104 -6.14 30.09 -14.98
CA SER A 104 -6.40 31.53 -15.11
C SER A 104 -5.68 32.27 -13.99
N GLY A 105 -4.66 33.06 -14.35
CA GLY A 105 -3.74 33.65 -13.38
C GLY A 105 -3.08 32.57 -12.52
N THR A 106 -3.26 32.67 -11.20
CA THR A 106 -2.75 31.69 -10.23
C THR A 106 -3.69 30.53 -9.98
N THR A 107 -4.91 30.52 -10.53
CA THR A 107 -5.92 29.50 -10.22
C THR A 107 -5.89 28.39 -11.26
N CYS A 108 -5.57 27.18 -10.84
CA CYS A 108 -5.75 25.97 -11.64
C CYS A 108 -7.13 25.38 -11.35
N THR A 109 -7.85 25.00 -12.42
CA THR A 109 -9.16 24.33 -12.32
C THR A 109 -9.11 23.01 -13.07
N TYR A 110 -9.24 21.92 -12.34
CA TYR A 110 -9.29 20.55 -12.85
C TYR A 110 -10.74 20.08 -12.94
N SER A 111 -11.06 19.47 -14.08
CA SER A 111 -12.40 18.94 -14.39
C SER A 111 -12.29 17.50 -14.88
N ARG A 112 -13.28 16.69 -14.55
CA ARG A 112 -13.34 15.30 -15.01
C ARG A 112 -13.61 15.22 -16.52
N THR A 113 -12.88 14.33 -17.18
CA THR A 113 -13.14 13.88 -18.56
C THR A 113 -13.77 12.48 -18.61
N SER A 114 -13.82 11.79 -17.46
CA SER A 114 -14.49 10.50 -17.28
C SER A 114 -15.18 10.43 -15.90
N GLY A 115 -16.17 9.56 -15.74
CA GLY A 115 -16.90 9.42 -14.47
C GLY A 115 -15.99 9.15 -13.27
N LEU A 116 -16.40 9.62 -12.09
CA LEU A 116 -15.73 9.33 -10.82
C LEU A 116 -16.74 9.39 -9.67
N THR A 117 -16.95 8.27 -8.97
CA THR A 117 -17.82 8.25 -7.79
C THR A 117 -17.01 8.34 -6.51
N VAL A 118 -17.23 9.39 -5.73
CA VAL A 118 -16.73 9.52 -4.35
C VAL A 118 -17.93 9.37 -3.41
N GLY A 119 -18.07 8.18 -2.83
CA GLY A 119 -19.16 7.85 -1.92
C GLY A 119 -19.19 8.76 -0.68
N VAL A 120 -20.34 8.80 -0.01
CA VAL A 120 -20.47 9.49 1.29
C VAL A 120 -19.45 8.93 2.28
N ASN A 121 -18.78 9.82 3.00
CA ASN A 121 -17.67 9.50 3.91
C ASN A 121 -16.42 8.87 3.26
N ALA A 122 -16.40 8.71 1.94
CA ALA A 122 -15.21 8.27 1.22
C ALA A 122 -14.24 9.45 1.02
N SER A 123 -12.95 9.12 1.00
CA SER A 123 -11.90 10.06 0.63
C SER A 123 -11.46 9.81 -0.81
N TYR A 124 -11.13 10.88 -1.52
CA TYR A 124 -10.49 10.83 -2.83
C TYR A 124 -9.15 11.54 -2.77
N THR A 125 -8.13 10.89 -3.35
CA THR A 125 -6.80 11.47 -3.50
C THR A 125 -6.63 11.98 -4.91
N PHE A 126 -6.52 13.29 -5.03
CA PHE A 126 -6.20 13.99 -6.26
C PHE A 126 -4.73 14.37 -6.27
N TYR A 127 -4.04 14.11 -7.38
CA TYR A 127 -2.66 14.52 -7.56
C TYR A 127 -2.54 15.55 -8.68
N TYR A 128 -1.51 16.39 -8.58
CA TYR A 128 -1.21 17.41 -9.57
C TYR A 128 0.31 17.63 -9.65
N SER A 129 0.78 18.20 -10.76
CA SER A 129 2.15 18.70 -10.88
C SER A 129 2.12 20.18 -11.21
N THR A 130 3.24 20.85 -10.94
CA THR A 130 3.47 22.21 -11.40
C THR A 130 4.90 22.39 -11.90
N THR A 131 5.21 23.54 -12.48
CA THR A 131 6.56 23.94 -12.89
C THR A 131 7.48 24.34 -11.73
N SER A 132 7.00 24.34 -10.48
CA SER A 132 7.77 24.77 -9.31
C SER A 132 8.63 23.64 -8.74
N SER A 133 9.93 23.89 -8.57
CA SER A 133 10.82 23.02 -7.79
C SER A 133 10.78 23.31 -6.27
N THR A 134 9.97 24.28 -5.85
CA THR A 134 9.86 24.72 -4.45
C THR A 134 8.56 24.20 -3.87
N SER A 135 8.63 23.59 -2.68
CA SER A 135 7.46 23.10 -1.95
C SER A 135 6.55 24.24 -1.52
N PHE A 136 5.24 24.06 -1.64
CA PHE A 136 4.22 25.02 -1.22
C PHE A 136 2.94 24.30 -0.75
N THR A 137 2.00 25.05 -0.19
CA THR A 137 0.64 24.57 0.09
C THR A 137 -0.31 25.24 -0.89
N ALA A 138 -1.14 24.47 -1.59
CA ALA A 138 -2.10 25.03 -2.54
C ALA A 138 -3.11 25.91 -1.78
N GLY A 139 -3.28 27.15 -2.22
CA GLY A 139 -4.23 28.08 -1.60
C GLY A 139 -5.66 27.86 -2.12
N ASN A 140 -6.66 28.36 -1.38
CA ASN A 140 -8.06 28.43 -1.82
C ASN A 140 -8.59 27.14 -2.47
N VAL A 141 -8.28 25.97 -1.90
CA VAL A 141 -8.73 24.68 -2.44
C VAL A 141 -10.25 24.60 -2.36
N GLN A 142 -10.90 24.42 -3.50
CA GLN A 142 -12.35 24.31 -3.64
C GLN A 142 -12.72 23.03 -4.38
N ILE A 143 -13.60 22.23 -3.78
CA ILE A 143 -14.22 21.06 -4.40
C ILE A 143 -15.68 21.40 -4.70
N SER A 144 -16.10 21.18 -5.93
CA SER A 144 -17.50 21.33 -6.35
C SER A 144 -17.91 20.13 -7.20
N ASP A 145 -19.20 19.84 -7.31
CA ASP A 145 -19.69 18.80 -8.21
C ASP A 145 -21.03 19.22 -8.81
N PRO A 146 -21.18 19.22 -10.15
CA PRO A 146 -22.43 19.56 -10.81
C PRO A 146 -23.63 18.73 -10.35
N SER A 147 -23.45 17.48 -9.91
CA SER A 147 -24.55 16.64 -9.43
C SER A 147 -25.17 17.14 -8.13
N CYS A 148 -24.58 18.16 -7.51
CA CYS A 148 -24.98 18.71 -6.22
C CYS A 148 -25.58 20.11 -6.33
N GLY A 149 -25.65 20.67 -7.54
CA GLY A 149 -26.27 21.97 -7.83
C GLY A 149 -27.75 21.82 -8.16
N GLY A 150 -28.59 21.81 -7.12
CA GLY A 150 -30.05 21.72 -7.27
C GLY A 150 -30.81 22.26 -6.06
N THR A 151 -30.57 23.51 -5.67
CA THR A 151 -31.56 24.25 -4.87
C THR A 151 -32.60 24.82 -5.85
N GLY A 152 -33.83 24.33 -5.75
CA GLY A 152 -34.95 24.80 -6.55
C GLY A 152 -35.22 26.30 -6.35
N THR A 153 -35.40 26.98 -7.47
CA THR A 153 -36.26 28.16 -7.58
C THR A 153 -37.14 27.97 -8.80
N ASP A 154 -38.40 28.37 -8.61
CA ASP A 154 -39.64 27.89 -9.22
C ASP A 154 -39.87 28.31 -10.69
N GLY A 155 -40.77 27.57 -11.36
CA GLY A 155 -41.57 28.08 -12.49
C GLY A 155 -41.36 27.41 -13.86
N GLY A 156 -42.20 26.41 -14.20
CA GLY A 156 -42.42 26.05 -15.61
C GLY A 156 -43.04 24.68 -15.93
N THR A 157 -44.34 24.53 -15.67
CA THR A 157 -45.34 23.75 -16.44
C THR A 157 -44.94 22.44 -17.16
N GLY A 158 -45.31 21.31 -16.52
CA GLY A 158 -46.08 20.17 -17.05
C GLY A 158 -45.74 19.52 -18.40
N THR A 159 -45.49 18.22 -18.38
CA THR A 159 -46.40 17.20 -18.96
C THR A 159 -45.98 15.77 -18.58
N ASP A 160 -46.98 14.98 -18.17
CA ASP A 160 -46.91 13.55 -17.85
C ASP A 160 -46.59 12.67 -19.08
N GLY A 161 -45.98 11.51 -18.81
CA GLY A 161 -46.18 10.32 -19.63
C GLY A 161 -45.01 9.33 -19.63
N GLY A 162 -45.17 8.17 -18.99
CA GLY A 162 -44.32 7.01 -19.30
C GLY A 162 -44.16 5.96 -18.21
N THR A 163 -45.08 5.01 -18.20
CA THR A 163 -45.10 3.71 -17.50
C THR A 163 -43.80 2.90 -17.55
N GLY A 164 -43.52 2.14 -16.49
CA GLY A 164 -42.40 1.22 -16.39
C GLY A 164 -42.50 -0.05 -17.24
N SER A 165 -41.36 -0.73 -17.37
CA SER A 165 -41.26 -2.15 -17.69
C SER A 165 -39.92 -2.72 -17.21
N ASP A 166 -40.02 -3.76 -16.40
CA ASP A 166 -38.96 -4.72 -16.08
C ASP A 166 -38.46 -5.46 -17.32
N GLY A 167 -37.20 -5.91 -17.28
CA GLY A 167 -36.71 -7.01 -18.11
C GLY A 167 -35.41 -6.73 -18.86
N GLY A 168 -34.27 -7.01 -18.23
CA GLY A 168 -32.96 -6.97 -18.87
C GLY A 168 -32.00 -7.97 -18.23
N THR A 169 -32.10 -9.23 -18.63
CA THR A 169 -31.09 -10.26 -18.39
C THR A 169 -29.80 -9.89 -19.13
N GLY A 170 -28.81 -9.37 -18.41
CA GLY A 170 -27.48 -9.04 -18.91
C GLY A 170 -26.46 -10.00 -18.30
N THR A 171 -25.78 -10.73 -19.17
CA THR A 171 -24.74 -11.73 -18.92
C THR A 171 -23.59 -11.20 -18.08
N ASP A 172 -23.23 -12.00 -17.09
CA ASP A 172 -22.17 -11.77 -16.12
C ASP A 172 -20.79 -11.88 -16.81
N GLY A 173 -20.15 -10.73 -16.99
CA GLY A 173 -18.76 -10.59 -17.44
C GLY A 173 -18.01 -9.74 -16.42
N GLY A 174 -17.87 -10.28 -15.21
CA GLY A 174 -17.32 -9.59 -14.06
C GLY A 174 -15.86 -9.17 -14.24
N THR A 175 -15.63 -7.92 -14.66
CA THR A 175 -14.44 -7.16 -14.27
C THR A 175 -14.65 -6.67 -12.85
N GLY A 176 -14.09 -7.40 -11.89
CA GLY A 176 -14.12 -7.05 -10.48
C GLY A 176 -13.68 -5.60 -10.25
N SER A 177 -14.53 -4.86 -9.57
CA SER A 177 -14.35 -3.46 -9.19
C SER A 177 -12.95 -3.22 -8.60
N ASP A 178 -12.17 -2.41 -9.31
CA ASP A 178 -10.84 -1.93 -8.94
C ASP A 178 -10.99 -0.91 -7.82
N GLY A 179 -10.89 -1.39 -6.57
CA GLY A 179 -10.88 -0.54 -5.39
C GLY A 179 -9.62 0.29 -5.34
N GLY A 180 -9.57 1.38 -6.12
CA GLY A 180 -8.63 2.51 -6.03
C GLY A 180 -7.12 2.24 -6.19
N THR A 181 -6.68 0.98 -6.19
CA THR A 181 -5.26 0.58 -6.15
C THR A 181 -4.69 0.31 -7.55
N GLY A 182 -5.55 0.14 -8.55
CA GLY A 182 -5.11 -0.11 -9.92
C GLY A 182 -4.58 -1.52 -10.14
N VAL A 183 -4.95 -2.47 -9.28
CA VAL A 183 -4.71 -3.91 -9.47
C VAL A 183 -5.96 -4.70 -9.08
N THR A 184 -6.20 -5.81 -9.77
CA THR A 184 -7.27 -6.75 -9.40
C THR A 184 -6.94 -7.50 -8.11
N ALA A 185 -7.96 -8.05 -7.45
CA ALA A 185 -7.78 -8.89 -6.27
C ALA A 185 -6.83 -10.09 -6.52
N ASN A 186 -6.85 -10.64 -7.73
CA ASN A 186 -5.98 -11.74 -8.12
C ASN A 186 -4.54 -11.29 -8.35
N GLN A 187 -4.32 -10.16 -9.03
CA GLN A 187 -2.98 -9.56 -9.18
C GLN A 187 -2.37 -9.22 -7.81
N LYS A 188 -3.17 -8.69 -6.88
CA LYS A 188 -2.74 -8.47 -5.50
C LYS A 188 -2.32 -9.77 -4.82
N LYS A 189 -3.15 -10.83 -4.89
CA LYS A 189 -2.77 -12.14 -4.33
C LYS A 189 -1.45 -12.66 -4.90
N VAL A 190 -1.23 -12.53 -6.21
CA VAL A 190 0.03 -12.93 -6.84
C VAL A 190 1.19 -12.08 -6.33
N ALA A 191 1.05 -10.77 -6.21
CA ALA A 191 2.08 -9.88 -5.68
C ALA A 191 2.46 -10.21 -4.23
N GLU A 192 1.46 -10.46 -3.37
CA GLU A 192 1.65 -10.86 -1.98
C GLU A 192 2.28 -12.26 -1.87
N ALA A 193 1.86 -13.20 -2.72
CA ALA A 193 2.43 -14.55 -2.79
C ALA A 193 3.90 -14.54 -3.24
N ILE A 194 4.26 -13.71 -4.22
CA ILE A 194 5.66 -13.50 -4.63
C ILE A 194 6.48 -12.95 -3.47
N THR A 195 5.98 -11.90 -2.82
CA THR A 195 6.67 -11.27 -1.67
C THR A 195 6.87 -12.30 -0.56
N SER A 196 5.84 -13.10 -0.25
CA SER A 196 5.91 -14.13 0.79
C SER A 196 6.91 -15.24 0.50
N ILE A 197 7.21 -15.56 -0.77
CA ILE A 197 8.31 -16.49 -1.09
C ILE A 197 9.63 -15.93 -0.54
N TRP A 198 9.89 -14.65 -0.77
CA TRP A 198 11.15 -14.01 -0.34
C TRP A 198 11.21 -13.79 1.16
N GLU A 199 10.07 -13.54 1.79
CA GLU A 199 10.03 -13.35 3.25
C GLU A 199 10.02 -14.70 4.00
N ASN A 200 9.33 -15.73 3.48
CA ASN A 200 8.96 -16.93 4.25
C ASN A 200 9.22 -18.28 3.55
N ASP A 201 9.83 -18.30 2.35
CA ASP A 201 10.02 -19.52 1.52
C ASP A 201 8.72 -20.28 1.16
N THR A 202 7.59 -19.56 1.20
CA THR A 202 6.27 -20.09 0.85
C THR A 202 5.38 -18.98 0.30
N PRO A 203 4.54 -19.25 -0.71
CA PRO A 203 3.57 -18.25 -1.19
C PRO A 203 2.40 -18.02 -0.22
N ALA A 204 2.27 -18.85 0.83
CA ALA A 204 1.21 -18.72 1.83
C ALA A 204 1.54 -17.62 2.86
N LEU A 205 0.59 -16.72 3.08
CA LEU A 205 0.67 -15.73 4.16
C LEU A 205 0.38 -16.37 5.51
N ASP A 206 1.29 -16.20 6.48
CA ASP A 206 1.15 -16.78 7.81
C ASP A 206 0.51 -15.80 8.80
N TYR A 207 -0.81 -15.86 8.90
CA TYR A 207 -1.57 -15.03 9.84
C TYR A 207 -1.41 -15.46 11.32
N ALA A 208 -1.01 -16.71 11.57
CA ALA A 208 -0.90 -17.27 12.91
C ALA A 208 0.49 -17.14 13.52
N TYR A 209 1.52 -16.90 12.69
CA TYR A 209 2.89 -16.72 13.12
C TYR A 209 3.01 -15.66 14.23
N SER A 210 3.82 -15.96 15.24
CA SER A 210 4.21 -15.01 16.28
C SER A 210 5.47 -15.48 16.99
N GLU A 211 6.53 -14.67 16.95
CA GLU A 211 7.81 -14.97 17.57
C GLU A 211 8.51 -13.67 18.02
N ASN A 212 9.31 -13.73 19.09
CA ASN A 212 10.31 -12.70 19.33
C ASN A 212 11.62 -13.21 18.71
N ILE A 213 11.96 -12.68 17.54
CA ILE A 213 13.12 -13.12 16.76
C ILE A 213 14.44 -12.48 17.22
N GLY A 214 14.41 -11.67 18.29
CA GLY A 214 15.60 -11.06 18.88
C GLY A 214 16.19 -9.89 18.07
N ASP A 215 15.40 -9.28 17.18
CA ASP A 215 15.81 -8.17 16.31
C ASP A 215 15.60 -6.78 16.92
N GLY A 216 15.18 -6.73 18.20
CA GLY A 216 14.91 -5.49 18.92
C GLY A 216 13.52 -4.89 18.71
N ARG A 217 12.61 -5.58 17.99
CA ARG A 217 11.24 -5.09 17.71
C ARG A 217 10.16 -5.73 18.59
N GLY A 218 10.55 -6.56 19.55
CA GLY A 218 9.62 -7.30 20.41
C GLY A 218 9.05 -8.53 19.69
N TYR A 219 7.74 -8.77 19.83
CA TYR A 219 7.09 -9.87 19.10
C TYR A 219 6.75 -9.45 17.67
N THR A 220 7.22 -10.21 16.69
CA THR A 220 6.89 -10.15 15.25
C THR A 220 5.79 -11.16 14.94
N SER A 221 4.66 -10.72 14.40
CA SER A 221 3.46 -11.55 14.28
C SER A 221 2.67 -11.34 12.98
N GLY A 222 2.03 -12.41 12.49
CA GLY A 222 1.06 -12.38 11.41
C GLY A 222 1.63 -12.13 10.01
N ARG A 223 0.71 -11.89 9.07
CA ARG A 223 0.94 -11.97 7.61
C ARG A 223 2.04 -11.06 7.03
N ALA A 224 2.42 -10.03 7.78
CA ALA A 224 3.38 -9.01 7.36
C ALA A 224 4.48 -8.77 8.40
N GLY A 225 4.59 -9.62 9.43
CA GLY A 225 5.55 -9.46 10.51
C GLY A 225 5.30 -8.23 11.38
N PHE A 226 4.04 -8.02 11.78
CA PHE A 226 3.68 -6.88 12.64
C PHE A 226 4.39 -6.95 13.98
N CYS A 227 5.04 -5.87 14.40
CA CYS A 227 5.84 -5.88 15.61
C CYS A 227 5.18 -5.10 16.76
N THR A 228 5.27 -5.64 17.98
CA THR A 228 4.78 -4.92 19.17
C THR A 228 5.59 -3.65 19.41
N GLY A 229 6.89 -3.70 19.13
CA GLY A 229 7.83 -2.62 19.40
C GLY A 229 7.79 -1.44 18.42
N THR A 230 7.13 -1.60 17.27
CA THR A 230 6.97 -0.55 16.24
C THR A 230 5.51 -0.10 16.10
N GLY A 231 4.61 -0.62 16.95
CA GLY A 231 3.23 -0.17 17.06
C GLY A 231 2.25 -0.69 15.99
N ASP A 232 2.72 -1.40 14.98
CA ASP A 232 1.88 -2.00 13.93
C ASP A 232 1.12 -3.25 14.41
N ALA A 233 1.70 -4.09 15.28
CA ALA A 233 0.92 -5.16 15.93
C ALA A 233 -0.18 -4.59 16.84
N ILE A 234 0.07 -3.44 17.46
CA ILE A 234 -0.90 -2.75 18.32
C ILE A 234 -2.11 -2.30 17.50
N GLN A 235 -1.88 -1.79 16.29
CA GLN A 235 -2.95 -1.39 15.37
C GLN A 235 -3.82 -2.59 14.94
N VAL A 236 -3.23 -3.79 14.79
CA VAL A 236 -4.00 -5.01 14.54
C VAL A 236 -4.90 -5.34 15.73
N VAL A 237 -4.37 -5.29 16.96
CA VAL A 237 -5.16 -5.58 18.17
C VAL A 237 -6.26 -4.54 18.39
N GLN A 238 -5.99 -3.25 18.13
CA GLN A 238 -7.00 -2.20 18.20
C GLN A 238 -8.14 -2.41 17.20
N CYS A 239 -7.81 -2.73 15.94
CA CYS A 239 -8.82 -3.13 14.96
C CYS A 239 -9.63 -4.33 15.45
N TYR A 240 -8.94 -5.36 15.95
CA TYR A 240 -9.59 -6.59 16.38
C TYR A 240 -10.50 -6.38 17.59
N GLN A 241 -10.11 -5.49 18.51
CA GLN A 241 -10.93 -5.09 19.66
C GLN A 241 -12.17 -4.29 19.26
N ALA A 242 -12.10 -3.49 18.19
CA ALA A 242 -13.26 -2.80 17.64
C ALA A 242 -14.28 -3.74 16.98
N LEU A 243 -13.82 -4.88 16.45
CA LEU A 243 -14.70 -5.89 15.85
C LEU A 243 -15.18 -6.96 16.85
N ARG A 244 -14.40 -7.26 17.89
CA ARG A 244 -14.69 -8.36 18.82
C ARG A 244 -14.26 -8.05 20.26
N SER A 245 -15.21 -8.20 21.18
CA SER A 245 -14.99 -8.08 22.63
C SER A 245 -14.30 -9.31 23.23
N ALA A 246 -13.75 -9.17 24.45
CA ALA A 246 -13.18 -10.29 25.19
C ALA A 246 -14.19 -11.41 25.46
N SER A 247 -15.44 -11.06 25.80
CA SER A 247 -16.53 -12.03 26.02
C SER A 247 -16.85 -12.87 24.77
N ASN A 248 -16.53 -12.35 23.59
CA ASN A 248 -16.80 -12.99 22.31
C ASN A 248 -15.56 -13.66 21.72
N GLY A 249 -14.55 -13.96 22.55
CA GLY A 249 -13.38 -14.77 22.17
C GLY A 249 -12.15 -13.97 21.72
N ASN A 250 -12.13 -12.64 21.89
CA ASN A 250 -10.90 -11.87 21.67
C ASN A 250 -9.88 -12.12 22.79
N LEU A 251 -8.95 -13.05 22.55
CA LEU A 251 -7.88 -13.40 23.48
C LEU A 251 -6.86 -12.26 23.67
N LEU A 252 -6.79 -11.33 22.70
CA LEU A 252 -5.80 -10.26 22.70
C LEU A 252 -6.21 -9.04 23.53
N ALA A 253 -7.49 -8.91 23.87
CA ALA A 253 -8.02 -7.77 24.62
C ALA A 253 -7.31 -7.53 25.96
N LYS A 254 -6.88 -8.61 26.65
CA LYS A 254 -6.18 -8.53 27.94
C LYS A 254 -4.79 -7.88 27.85
N TYR A 255 -4.16 -7.88 26.67
CA TYR A 255 -2.81 -7.33 26.47
C TYR A 255 -2.79 -5.81 26.27
N MET A 256 -3.94 -5.17 26.06
CA MET A 256 -4.02 -3.74 25.73
C MET A 256 -3.28 -2.83 26.71
N PRO A 257 -3.33 -3.02 28.05
CA PRO A 257 -2.55 -2.18 28.97
C PRO A 257 -1.03 -2.26 28.72
N GLY A 258 -0.50 -3.45 28.46
CA GLY A 258 0.91 -3.66 28.13
C GLY A 258 1.28 -3.06 26.78
N LEU A 259 0.44 -3.26 25.76
CA LEU A 259 0.61 -2.67 24.44
C LEU A 259 0.60 -1.13 24.50
N THR A 260 -0.32 -0.52 25.23
CA THR A 260 -0.36 0.94 25.43
C THR A 260 0.93 1.46 26.07
N THR A 261 1.48 0.73 27.05
CA THR A 261 2.76 1.08 27.67
C THR A 261 3.90 1.06 26.65
N ILE A 262 3.99 -0.01 25.85
CA ILE A 262 4.99 -0.13 24.77
C ILE A 262 4.82 1.02 23.76
N ASN A 263 3.59 1.30 23.33
CA ASN A 263 3.30 2.35 22.35
C ASN A 263 3.70 3.74 22.86
N ASN A 264 3.39 4.06 24.12
CA ASN A 264 3.74 5.36 24.69
C ASN A 264 5.26 5.57 24.75
N ARG A 265 6.03 4.50 25.01
CA ARG A 265 7.49 4.57 24.90
C ARG A 265 7.97 4.74 23.47
N PHE A 266 7.40 4.00 22.52
CA PHE A 266 7.69 4.17 21.09
C PHE A 266 7.45 5.62 20.66
N LEU A 267 6.28 6.19 20.99
CA LEU A 267 5.93 7.58 20.61
C LEU A 267 6.80 8.64 21.30
N SER A 268 7.23 8.41 22.54
CA SER A 268 8.08 9.37 23.27
C SER A 268 9.54 9.32 22.86
N THR A 269 10.02 8.17 22.39
CA THR A 269 11.44 7.98 22.02
C THR A 269 11.67 8.05 20.51
N GLY A 270 10.67 7.71 19.70
CA GLY A 270 10.84 7.46 18.27
C GLY A 270 11.54 6.14 17.94
N GLU A 271 11.89 5.34 18.94
CA GLU A 271 12.72 4.16 18.81
C GLU A 271 11.93 2.86 18.96
N SER A 272 12.34 1.82 18.23
CA SER A 272 11.75 0.48 18.33
C SER A 272 11.89 -0.07 19.75
N GLN A 273 10.83 -0.69 20.27
CA GLN A 273 10.78 -1.18 21.65
C GLN A 273 10.99 -2.70 21.71
N ALA A 274 12.15 -3.13 22.22
CA ALA A 274 12.53 -4.54 22.28
C ALA A 274 11.79 -5.37 23.35
N SER A 275 11.27 -4.72 24.40
CA SER A 275 10.69 -5.43 25.55
C SER A 275 9.40 -6.17 25.19
N THR A 276 9.31 -7.42 25.64
CA THR A 276 8.07 -8.23 25.66
C THR A 276 7.50 -8.39 27.07
N SER A 277 8.21 -7.93 28.10
CA SER A 277 7.88 -8.20 29.50
C SER A 277 6.49 -7.68 29.90
N GLU A 278 6.04 -6.56 29.32
CA GLU A 278 4.72 -5.98 29.53
C GLU A 278 3.59 -6.90 29.07
N LEU A 279 3.87 -7.80 28.12
CA LEU A 279 2.92 -8.78 27.60
C LEU A 279 3.08 -10.12 28.31
N ASP A 280 4.33 -10.53 28.57
CA ASP A 280 4.64 -11.83 29.16
C ASP A 280 4.07 -11.99 30.59
N VAL A 281 3.96 -10.89 31.35
CA VAL A 281 3.30 -10.90 32.68
C VAL A 281 1.78 -11.08 32.60
N ILE A 282 1.17 -10.84 31.44
CA ILE A 282 -0.28 -10.95 31.19
C ILE A 282 -0.63 -12.35 30.67
N GLY A 283 0.23 -12.93 29.83
CA GLY A 283 0.02 -14.26 29.26
C GLY A 283 0.98 -14.60 28.13
N ASN A 284 0.69 -15.70 27.44
CA ASN A 284 1.48 -16.15 26.31
C ASN A 284 0.99 -15.49 25.00
N TRP A 285 1.54 -14.31 24.70
CA TRP A 285 1.22 -13.53 23.49
C TRP A 285 1.21 -14.38 22.22
N ARG A 286 2.28 -15.16 22.00
CA ARG A 286 2.45 -15.96 20.78
C ARG A 286 1.35 -17.00 20.61
N SER A 287 1.02 -17.69 21.69
CA SER A 287 -0.06 -18.68 21.71
C SER A 287 -1.41 -18.02 21.45
N ASP A 288 -1.69 -16.89 22.08
CA ASP A 288 -2.99 -16.20 21.97
C ASP A 288 -3.17 -15.56 20.59
N TRP A 289 -2.10 -15.04 19.99
CA TRP A 289 -2.11 -14.55 18.60
C TRP A 289 -2.47 -15.69 17.64
N GLY A 290 -1.72 -16.80 17.71
CA GLY A 290 -1.95 -17.96 16.86
C GLY A 290 -3.35 -18.56 17.06
N ALA A 291 -3.81 -18.67 18.32
CA ALA A 291 -5.15 -19.15 18.63
C ALA A 291 -6.27 -18.25 18.07
N SER A 292 -6.06 -16.92 18.05
CA SER A 292 -7.02 -15.97 17.50
C SER A 292 -7.25 -16.16 15.99
N TYR A 293 -6.22 -16.59 15.25
CA TYR A 293 -6.38 -16.97 13.83
C TYR A 293 -6.88 -18.41 13.65
N ASN A 294 -6.35 -19.35 14.43
CA ASN A 294 -6.63 -20.77 14.24
C ASN A 294 -8.07 -21.15 14.63
N ASN A 295 -8.70 -20.40 15.55
CA ASN A 295 -10.09 -20.60 15.94
C ASN A 295 -11.06 -20.13 14.84
N THR A 296 -11.96 -21.01 14.41
CA THR A 296 -12.90 -20.77 13.31
C THR A 296 -13.88 -19.62 13.57
N THR A 297 -14.24 -19.37 14.83
CA THR A 297 -15.17 -18.30 15.21
C THR A 297 -14.51 -16.92 15.15
N THR A 298 -13.20 -16.84 15.36
CA THR A 298 -12.45 -15.58 15.44
C THR A 298 -11.65 -15.26 14.18
N ARG A 299 -11.35 -16.30 13.38
CA ARG A 299 -10.46 -16.24 12.21
C ARG A 299 -10.79 -15.13 11.24
N ALA A 300 -12.07 -14.98 10.87
CA ALA A 300 -12.47 -14.04 9.82
C ALA A 300 -12.12 -12.59 10.19
N ASP A 301 -12.52 -12.12 11.37
CA ASP A 301 -12.25 -10.73 11.75
C ASP A 301 -10.76 -10.51 12.07
N PHE A 302 -10.08 -11.51 12.67
CA PHE A 302 -8.65 -11.36 12.94
C PHE A 302 -7.84 -11.28 11.65
N LYS A 303 -8.18 -12.12 10.65
CA LYS A 303 -7.65 -12.03 9.30
C LYS A 303 -7.95 -10.67 8.66
N SER A 304 -9.20 -10.21 8.75
CA SER A 304 -9.63 -8.91 8.20
C SER A 304 -8.82 -7.75 8.79
N CYS A 305 -8.57 -7.74 10.09
CA CYS A 305 -7.76 -6.69 10.72
C CYS A 305 -6.29 -6.73 10.28
N GLN A 306 -5.69 -7.91 10.19
CA GLN A 306 -4.35 -8.04 9.62
C GLN A 306 -4.29 -7.56 8.17
N ASP A 307 -5.30 -7.89 7.36
CA ASP A 307 -5.39 -7.44 5.96
C ASP A 307 -5.51 -5.92 5.88
N GLN A 308 -6.38 -5.30 6.66
CA GLN A 308 -6.59 -3.85 6.69
C GLN A 308 -5.35 -3.09 7.16
N VAL A 309 -4.64 -3.59 8.18
CA VAL A 309 -3.41 -2.93 8.67
C VAL A 309 -2.30 -3.06 7.62
N SER A 310 -2.11 -4.24 7.02
CA SER A 310 -1.09 -4.40 5.98
C SER A 310 -1.44 -3.62 4.70
N GLU A 311 -2.72 -3.53 4.35
CA GLU A 311 -3.20 -2.67 3.27
C GLU A 311 -2.79 -1.21 3.52
N ARG A 312 -3.12 -0.69 4.70
CA ARG A 312 -2.88 0.71 5.06
C ARG A 312 -1.40 1.06 5.20
N LEU A 313 -0.59 0.16 5.76
CA LEU A 313 0.81 0.44 6.08
C LEU A 313 1.78 0.13 4.94
N TYR A 314 1.44 -0.80 4.03
CA TYR A 314 2.38 -1.25 3.00
C TYR A 314 1.80 -1.22 1.59
N PHE A 315 0.62 -1.83 1.38
CA PHE A 315 0.09 -1.98 0.03
C PHE A 315 -0.36 -0.65 -0.58
N THR A 316 -1.26 0.06 0.10
CA THR A 316 -1.76 1.37 -0.35
C THR A 316 -0.62 2.37 -0.54
N PRO A 317 0.35 2.54 0.38
CA PRO A 317 1.50 3.40 0.15
C PRO A 317 2.32 3.03 -1.10
N ALA A 318 2.59 1.75 -1.32
CA ALA A 318 3.31 1.30 -2.52
C ALA A 318 2.52 1.58 -3.82
N MET A 319 1.20 1.42 -3.80
CA MET A 319 0.33 1.74 -4.95
C MET A 319 0.25 3.25 -5.21
N ASN A 320 0.22 4.06 -4.15
CA ASN A 320 0.26 5.52 -4.28
C ASN A 320 1.58 6.00 -4.88
N GLU A 321 2.71 5.42 -4.45
CA GLU A 321 4.02 5.71 -5.04
C GLU A 321 4.06 5.26 -6.51
N ALA A 322 3.52 4.08 -6.82
CA ALA A 322 3.42 3.60 -8.20
C ALA A 322 2.58 4.55 -9.07
N LYS A 323 1.44 5.02 -8.55
CA LYS A 323 0.58 6.01 -9.22
C LYS A 323 1.32 7.33 -9.44
N LYS A 324 2.01 7.85 -8.43
CA LYS A 324 2.82 9.08 -8.50
C LYS A 324 3.79 9.04 -9.68
N TRP A 325 4.49 7.92 -9.86
CA TRP A 325 5.51 7.81 -10.92
C TRP A 325 4.96 7.38 -12.28
N GLY A 326 3.66 7.14 -12.40
CA GLY A 326 2.98 6.79 -13.65
C GLY A 326 3.04 5.29 -14.00
N LEU A 327 3.24 4.41 -13.02
CA LEU A 327 3.25 2.96 -13.22
C LEU A 327 1.83 2.43 -13.36
N THR A 328 1.57 1.71 -14.45
CA THR A 328 0.23 1.19 -14.77
C THR A 328 0.15 -0.31 -14.64
N THR A 329 1.24 -1.04 -14.92
CA THR A 329 1.22 -2.50 -14.99
C THR A 329 1.23 -3.16 -13.61
N ALA A 330 0.60 -4.33 -13.50
CA ALA A 330 0.57 -5.10 -12.26
C ALA A 330 1.98 -5.56 -11.84
N LEU A 331 2.86 -5.85 -12.81
CA LEU A 331 4.24 -6.24 -12.56
C LEU A 331 5.04 -5.12 -11.87
N SER A 332 4.99 -3.89 -12.38
CA SER A 332 5.71 -2.76 -11.77
C SER A 332 5.18 -2.46 -10.37
N LYS A 333 3.86 -2.54 -10.18
CA LYS A 333 3.21 -2.37 -8.88
C LYS A 333 3.61 -3.45 -7.89
N ALA A 334 3.68 -4.72 -8.32
CA ALA A 334 4.18 -5.82 -7.50
C ALA A 334 5.65 -5.65 -7.11
N ALA A 335 6.49 -5.13 -8.01
CA ALA A 335 7.89 -4.82 -7.71
C ALA A 335 8.02 -3.68 -6.70
N PHE A 336 7.17 -2.65 -6.80
CA PHE A 336 7.10 -1.55 -5.82
C PHE A 336 6.64 -2.06 -4.45
N TYR A 337 5.59 -2.88 -4.41
CA TYR A 337 5.10 -3.47 -3.16
C TYR A 337 6.16 -4.31 -2.46
N ASP A 338 6.84 -5.22 -3.17
CA ASP A 338 7.90 -6.04 -2.61
C ASP A 338 9.11 -5.22 -2.15
N ALA A 339 9.47 -4.16 -2.89
CA ALA A 339 10.50 -3.22 -2.45
C ALA A 339 10.07 -2.42 -1.22
N TYR A 340 8.79 -2.03 -1.13
CA TYR A 340 8.27 -1.28 0.01
C TYR A 340 8.26 -2.14 1.28
N ILE A 341 7.90 -3.42 1.17
CA ILE A 341 8.01 -4.39 2.27
C ILE A 341 9.47 -4.53 2.73
N ASN A 342 10.42 -4.61 1.79
CA ASN A 342 11.82 -4.82 2.10
C ASN A 342 12.53 -3.56 2.64
N HIS A 343 12.16 -2.36 2.16
CA HIS A 343 12.94 -1.13 2.37
C HIS A 343 12.15 0.00 3.06
N GLY A 344 10.84 -0.11 3.20
CA GLY A 344 9.94 0.89 3.81
C GLY A 344 9.69 2.13 2.93
N THR A 345 10.69 2.65 2.22
CA THR A 345 10.53 3.77 1.28
C THR A 345 11.23 3.48 -0.04
N LEU A 346 10.74 4.10 -1.12
CA LEU A 346 11.25 3.86 -2.48
C LEU A 346 12.01 5.04 -3.11
N GLY A 347 12.00 6.20 -2.44
CA GLY A 347 12.47 7.46 -3.00
C GLY A 347 13.91 7.41 -3.53
N GLU A 348 14.81 6.71 -2.84
CA GLU A 348 16.21 6.57 -3.30
C GLU A 348 16.32 5.74 -4.58
N PHE A 349 15.61 4.61 -4.67
CA PHE A 349 15.62 3.75 -5.86
C PHE A 349 15.02 4.47 -7.07
N ILE A 350 13.92 5.18 -6.84
CA ILE A 350 13.22 5.94 -7.88
C ILE A 350 14.11 7.08 -8.37
N ARG A 351 14.74 7.81 -7.44
CA ARG A 351 15.69 8.88 -7.77
C ARG A 351 16.84 8.37 -8.62
N ALA A 352 17.44 7.27 -8.22
CA ALA A 352 18.53 6.65 -8.95
C ALA A 352 18.09 6.11 -10.33
N ALA A 353 16.88 5.56 -10.44
CA ALA A 353 16.33 5.09 -11.72
C ALA A 353 16.09 6.26 -12.69
N ASN A 354 15.44 7.33 -12.21
CA ASN A 354 15.20 8.56 -12.98
C ASN A 354 16.51 9.20 -13.46
N ASN A 355 17.51 9.33 -12.57
CA ASN A 355 18.82 9.86 -12.95
C ASN A 355 19.48 9.00 -14.04
N ALA A 356 19.38 7.68 -13.95
CA ALA A 356 19.92 6.76 -14.95
C ALA A 356 19.17 6.81 -16.30
N LEU A 357 17.95 7.34 -16.31
CA LEU A 357 17.14 7.60 -17.50
C LEU A 357 17.24 9.05 -18.01
N GLY A 358 18.09 9.88 -17.40
CA GLY A 358 18.26 11.28 -17.78
C GLY A 358 17.20 12.24 -17.23
N ASN A 359 16.32 11.80 -16.32
CA ASN A 359 15.34 12.64 -15.63
C ASN A 359 15.91 13.13 -14.27
N THR A 360 16.90 14.02 -14.30
CA THR A 360 17.59 14.47 -13.07
C THR A 360 16.74 15.35 -12.16
N SER A 361 15.71 16.00 -12.71
CA SER A 361 14.80 16.88 -11.96
C SER A 361 13.74 16.13 -11.15
N GLN A 362 13.69 14.79 -11.21
CA GLN A 362 12.74 13.97 -10.44
C GLN A 362 11.27 14.33 -10.63
N THR A 363 10.90 14.87 -11.78
CA THR A 363 9.51 15.22 -12.04
C THR A 363 8.67 13.95 -12.21
N ALA A 364 7.60 13.86 -11.42
CA ALA A 364 6.57 12.85 -11.51
C ALA A 364 5.39 13.31 -12.41
N PRO A 365 4.76 12.41 -13.20
CA PRO A 365 5.18 11.03 -13.43
C PRO A 365 6.45 10.97 -14.29
N ALA A 366 7.29 9.97 -14.03
CA ALA A 366 8.47 9.72 -14.87
C ALA A 366 8.08 9.02 -16.17
N ILE A 367 7.11 8.10 -16.11
CA ILE A 367 6.64 7.36 -17.27
C ILE A 367 5.93 8.29 -18.26
N GLY A 368 6.23 8.13 -19.54
CA GLY A 368 5.71 8.96 -20.63
C GLY A 368 6.49 10.26 -20.84
N ARG A 369 7.19 10.76 -19.83
CA ARG A 369 8.01 11.98 -19.94
C ARG A 369 9.27 11.72 -20.74
N ASN A 370 9.57 12.58 -21.71
CA ASN A 370 10.75 12.47 -22.59
C ASN A 370 10.93 11.08 -23.23
N GLY A 371 9.82 10.35 -23.48
CA GLY A 371 9.85 9.00 -24.05
C GLY A 371 10.28 7.88 -23.09
N ILE A 372 10.36 8.14 -21.78
CA ILE A 372 10.63 7.12 -20.78
C ILE A 372 9.48 6.10 -20.77
N THR A 373 9.79 4.84 -21.08
CA THR A 373 8.82 3.75 -21.04
C THR A 373 8.78 3.11 -19.65
N GLU A 374 7.63 2.52 -19.29
CA GLU A 374 7.48 1.77 -18.04
C GLU A 374 8.50 0.63 -17.93
N SER A 375 8.83 -0.04 -19.05
CA SER A 375 9.86 -1.08 -19.08
C SER A 375 11.27 -0.57 -18.80
N ALA A 376 11.64 0.59 -19.37
CA ALA A 376 12.95 1.19 -19.12
C ALA A 376 13.09 1.64 -17.67
N PHE A 377 12.03 2.23 -17.10
CA PHE A 377 11.99 2.62 -15.69
C PHE A 377 12.07 1.41 -14.77
N LEU A 378 11.23 0.38 -14.97
CA LEU A 378 11.26 -0.81 -14.13
C LEU A 378 12.63 -1.49 -14.18
N GLN A 379 13.25 -1.59 -15.36
CA GLN A 379 14.60 -2.12 -15.48
C GLN A 379 15.60 -1.35 -14.60
N LYS A 380 15.59 -0.01 -14.68
CA LYS A 380 16.52 0.82 -13.91
C LYS A 380 16.23 0.78 -12.41
N PHE A 381 14.97 0.78 -12.01
CA PHE A 381 14.57 0.57 -10.62
C PHE A 381 15.10 -0.76 -10.06
N LEU A 382 14.90 -1.86 -10.80
CA LEU A 382 15.39 -3.19 -10.41
C LEU A 382 16.92 -3.24 -10.34
N GLU A 383 17.64 -2.68 -11.32
CA GLU A 383 19.11 -2.61 -11.29
C GLU A 383 19.62 -1.86 -10.04
N LYS A 384 18.96 -0.76 -9.64
CA LYS A 384 19.36 0.00 -8.44
C LYS A 384 19.04 -0.73 -7.14
N ARG A 385 17.88 -1.37 -7.06
CA ARG A 385 17.55 -2.22 -5.92
C ARG A 385 18.50 -3.41 -5.77
N ARG A 386 18.84 -4.06 -6.88
CA ARG A 386 19.85 -5.14 -6.95
C ARG A 386 21.19 -4.67 -6.37
N ASP A 387 21.67 -3.50 -6.78
CA ASP A 387 22.96 -2.97 -6.33
C ASP A 387 22.96 -2.69 -4.82
N VAL A 388 21.86 -2.17 -4.27
CA VAL A 388 21.72 -1.95 -2.83
C VAL A 388 21.71 -3.27 -2.06
N LEU A 389 20.86 -4.24 -2.45
CA LEU A 389 20.81 -5.54 -1.78
C LEU A 389 22.14 -6.27 -1.85
N TYR A 390 22.81 -6.24 -3.01
CA TYR A 390 24.11 -6.89 -3.16
C TYR A 390 25.16 -6.25 -2.27
N ASN A 391 25.20 -4.92 -2.13
CA ASN A 391 26.23 -4.25 -1.33
C ASN A 391 25.98 -4.30 0.19
N ASP A 392 24.84 -4.80 0.64
CA ASP A 392 24.55 -5.04 2.06
C ASP A 392 24.88 -6.48 2.46
N SER A 393 25.71 -6.67 3.48
CA SER A 393 26.12 -8.00 3.95
C SER A 393 24.95 -8.86 4.47
N THR A 394 23.88 -8.22 4.94
CA THR A 394 22.66 -8.88 5.44
C THR A 394 21.81 -9.38 4.29
N TRP A 395 21.76 -8.62 3.18
CA TRP A 395 20.80 -8.83 2.10
C TRP A 395 21.40 -9.37 0.81
N ARG A 396 22.72 -9.58 0.76
CA ARG A 396 23.44 -10.01 -0.45
C ARG A 396 22.91 -11.30 -1.06
N GLU A 397 22.30 -12.19 -0.28
CA GLU A 397 21.67 -13.43 -0.78
C GLU A 397 20.23 -13.23 -1.29
N ALA A 398 19.58 -12.11 -0.98
CA ALA A 398 18.20 -11.84 -1.36
C ALA A 398 18.05 -11.30 -2.80
N VAL A 399 19.15 -11.12 -3.55
CA VAL A 399 19.13 -10.47 -4.87
C VAL A 399 18.29 -11.23 -5.91
N ASP A 400 18.12 -12.55 -5.76
CA ASP A 400 17.23 -13.36 -6.61
C ASP A 400 15.78 -12.85 -6.60
N ARG A 401 15.34 -12.15 -5.54
CA ARG A 401 14.02 -11.52 -5.48
C ARG A 401 13.80 -10.49 -6.56
N VAL A 402 14.84 -9.70 -6.83
CA VAL A 402 14.82 -8.67 -7.88
C VAL A 402 14.89 -9.33 -9.26
N ALA A 403 15.62 -10.44 -9.37
CA ALA A 403 15.77 -11.19 -10.62
C ALA A 403 14.43 -11.76 -11.13
N LEU A 404 13.50 -12.11 -10.24
CA LEU A 404 12.15 -12.52 -10.62
C LEU A 404 11.39 -11.43 -11.36
N TYR A 405 11.41 -10.20 -10.86
CA TYR A 405 10.74 -9.09 -11.54
C TYR A 405 11.39 -8.78 -12.90
N GLU A 406 12.72 -8.89 -13.00
CA GLU A 406 13.44 -8.73 -14.27
C GLU A 406 13.08 -9.84 -15.27
N LYS A 407 12.96 -11.09 -14.81
CA LYS A 407 12.47 -12.20 -15.63
C LYS A 407 11.07 -11.94 -16.16
N LEU A 408 10.13 -11.59 -15.28
CA LEU A 408 8.75 -11.30 -15.68
C LEU A 408 8.67 -10.12 -16.65
N ARG A 409 9.54 -9.12 -16.49
CA ARG A 409 9.69 -7.98 -17.41
C ARG A 409 10.14 -8.43 -18.80
N ARG A 410 11.15 -9.32 -18.89
CA ARG A 410 11.66 -9.88 -20.15
C ARG A 410 10.62 -10.78 -20.84
N GLN A 411 9.83 -11.50 -20.06
CA GLN A 411 8.73 -12.35 -20.54
C GLN A 411 7.50 -11.56 -21.00
N GLY A 412 7.44 -10.26 -20.67
CA GLY A 412 6.27 -9.43 -20.97
C GLY A 412 5.05 -9.79 -20.14
N ASN A 413 5.21 -10.42 -18.97
CA ASN A 413 4.10 -10.75 -18.06
C ASN A 413 3.69 -9.51 -17.23
N TRP A 414 3.38 -8.41 -17.93
CA TRP A 414 3.09 -7.09 -17.34
C TRP A 414 1.85 -7.08 -16.44
N ASP A 415 0.84 -7.88 -16.79
CA ASP A 415 -0.43 -7.93 -16.06
C ASP A 415 -0.50 -9.09 -15.05
N LEU A 416 0.59 -9.85 -14.88
CA LEU A 416 0.60 -11.09 -14.08
C LEU A 416 -0.50 -12.09 -14.52
N SER A 417 -0.80 -12.10 -15.82
CA SER A 417 -1.86 -12.91 -16.43
C SER A 417 -1.41 -14.33 -16.78
N SER A 418 -0.10 -14.59 -16.71
CA SER A 418 0.49 -15.92 -16.83
C SER A 418 1.11 -16.38 -15.51
N ALA A 419 1.22 -17.70 -15.33
CA ALA A 419 1.81 -18.27 -14.13
C ALA A 419 3.24 -17.75 -13.89
N VAL A 420 3.51 -17.34 -12.65
CA VAL A 420 4.80 -16.85 -12.19
C VAL A 420 5.57 -18.01 -11.57
N ARG A 421 6.86 -18.11 -11.87
CA ARG A 421 7.77 -19.07 -11.26
C ARG A 421 9.07 -18.39 -10.86
N ASN A 422 9.51 -18.58 -9.62
CA ASN A 422 10.76 -18.02 -9.08
C ASN A 422 12.00 -18.89 -9.42
N ASP A 423 11.96 -19.65 -10.52
CA ASP A 423 13.11 -20.38 -11.06
C ASP A 423 14.05 -19.42 -11.82
N VAL A 424 14.58 -18.46 -11.10
CA VAL A 424 15.57 -17.50 -11.58
C VAL A 424 16.60 -17.24 -10.50
N ARG A 425 17.84 -16.99 -10.93
CA ARG A 425 18.86 -16.42 -10.06
C ARG A 425 19.33 -15.11 -10.66
N ALA A 426 19.75 -14.18 -9.80
CA ALA A 426 20.31 -12.90 -10.20
C ALA A 426 21.49 -13.06 -11.17
N ARG A 427 22.25 -14.16 -11.02
CA ARG A 427 23.34 -14.48 -11.96
C ARG A 427 22.90 -14.79 -13.38
N ASP A 428 21.69 -15.31 -13.55
CA ASP A 428 21.12 -15.62 -14.86
C ASP A 428 20.62 -14.34 -15.56
N CYS A 429 20.38 -13.26 -14.79
CA CYS A 429 19.98 -11.95 -15.31
C CYS A 429 21.16 -10.99 -15.55
N TRP A 430 22.16 -11.00 -14.66
CA TRP A 430 23.16 -9.92 -14.55
C TRP A 430 24.62 -10.39 -14.34
N GLY A 431 24.92 -11.70 -14.37
CA GLY A 431 26.30 -12.22 -14.32
C GLY A 431 26.70 -12.93 -13.01
N THR A 432 27.83 -13.62 -12.99
CA THR A 432 28.12 -14.69 -12.01
C THR A 432 28.46 -14.25 -10.57
N THR A 433 28.50 -12.95 -10.28
CA THR A 433 28.92 -12.40 -8.98
C THR A 433 27.86 -12.50 -7.87
N TYR A 434 26.61 -12.79 -8.22
CA TYR A 434 25.50 -12.86 -7.26
C TYR A 434 25.37 -14.27 -6.64
N PRO A 435 25.33 -14.39 -5.31
CA PRO A 435 25.07 -15.66 -4.64
C PRO A 435 23.64 -16.13 -4.93
N ALA A 436 23.41 -17.43 -4.76
CA ALA A 436 22.07 -17.99 -4.83
C ALA A 436 21.38 -17.84 -3.48
N SER A 437 20.11 -17.42 -3.51
CA SER A 437 19.27 -17.27 -2.33
C SER A 437 18.89 -18.61 -1.68
N GLY A 438 18.76 -19.66 -2.49
CA GLY A 438 18.37 -21.00 -2.04
C GLY A 438 16.93 -21.10 -1.58
N TYR A 439 16.03 -20.22 -2.04
CA TYR A 439 14.58 -20.40 -1.85
C TYR A 439 14.06 -21.55 -2.71
N THR A 440 13.03 -22.22 -2.19
CA THR A 440 12.27 -23.26 -2.86
C THR A 440 11.56 -22.66 -4.09
N VAL A 441 11.67 -23.33 -5.23
CA VAL A 441 10.93 -22.92 -6.43
C VAL A 441 9.45 -23.24 -6.26
N ARG A 442 8.60 -22.24 -6.52
CA ARG A 442 7.15 -22.27 -6.49
C ARG A 442 6.61 -21.76 -7.82
N GLN A 443 5.46 -22.28 -8.22
CA GLN A 443 4.66 -21.74 -9.30
C GLN A 443 3.38 -21.13 -8.71
N ILE A 444 3.10 -19.88 -9.04
CA ILE A 444 1.90 -19.14 -8.65
C ILE A 444 1.08 -18.90 -9.92
N ASN A 445 -0.16 -19.38 -9.95
CA ASN A 445 -1.09 -19.15 -11.05
C ASN A 445 -1.72 -17.75 -10.94
N PRO A 446 -2.29 -17.20 -12.02
CA PRO A 446 -2.91 -15.87 -12.00
C PRO A 446 -4.03 -15.69 -10.97
N ASP A 447 -4.68 -16.76 -10.52
CA ASP A 447 -5.73 -16.73 -9.47
C ASP A 447 -5.16 -16.73 -8.03
N GLY A 448 -3.83 -16.81 -7.89
CA GLY A 448 -3.12 -16.91 -6.61
C GLY A 448 -2.95 -18.33 -6.07
N THR A 449 -3.49 -19.36 -6.73
CA THR A 449 -3.20 -20.75 -6.37
C THR A 449 -1.74 -21.07 -6.68
N TRP A 450 -1.13 -21.97 -5.93
CA TRP A 450 0.29 -22.27 -6.10
C TRP A 450 0.63 -23.75 -5.91
N SER A 451 1.80 -24.14 -6.42
CA SER A 451 2.34 -25.50 -6.33
C SER A 451 3.87 -25.49 -6.24
N THR A 452 4.45 -26.62 -5.85
CA THR A 452 5.90 -26.88 -5.93
C THR A 452 6.19 -27.70 -7.19
N PRO A 453 6.89 -27.16 -8.20
CA PRO A 453 7.24 -27.93 -9.39
C PRO A 453 8.19 -29.09 -9.04
N GLY A 454 7.94 -30.27 -9.63
CA GLY A 454 8.82 -31.44 -9.45
C GLY A 454 10.17 -31.32 -10.17
N SER A 455 10.29 -30.41 -11.15
CA SER A 455 11.55 -30.04 -11.81
C SER A 455 11.48 -28.61 -12.34
N TYR A 456 12.65 -27.98 -12.49
CA TYR A 456 12.79 -26.61 -13.01
C TYR A 456 14.22 -26.38 -13.52
N THR A 457 14.39 -25.35 -14.35
CA THR A 457 15.69 -24.86 -14.79
C THR A 457 15.74 -23.37 -14.54
N TYR A 458 16.80 -22.91 -13.88
CA TYR A 458 16.97 -21.48 -13.63
C TYR A 458 17.20 -20.73 -14.94
N SER A 459 16.39 -19.71 -15.20
CA SER A 459 16.49 -18.83 -16.37
C SER A 459 15.93 -17.44 -16.04
N CYS A 460 16.57 -16.41 -16.57
CA CYS A 460 16.03 -15.05 -16.56
C CYS A 460 15.18 -14.72 -17.80
N ASN A 461 15.17 -15.59 -18.80
CA ASN A 461 14.38 -15.44 -20.02
C ASN A 461 13.21 -16.43 -20.00
#